data_AF-A0A3N5LK33-F1
#
_entry.id   AF-A0A3N5LK33-F1
#
_cell.length_a   1.000
_cell.length_b   1.000
_cell.length_c   1.000
_cell.angle_alpha   90.00
_cell.angle_beta   90.00
_cell.angle_gamma   90.00
#
_symmetry.space_group_name_H-M   'P 1'
#
loop_
_entity.id
_entity.type
_entity.pdbx_description
1 polymer ?
#
loop_
_entity_poly.entity_id
_entity_poly.type
_entity_poly.pdbx_seq_one_letter_code
_entity_poly.pdbx_strand_id
1 'polypeptide(L)'
;MKLHTGELKEKELLDSIRRMAAMAEYRDPDAATHRERVRSFSFLIARCMGLASPEVEILANASLLHDIGKVGLPEAVNFKSGDLSPYEWEMMKRHTTIGASILKGSPSVVLQAAEIIALTHHERWDGSGYP
;
A
#
# COMPACT_ATOMS: atom_id res chain seq x y z
N MET A 1 8.40 31.74 -10.40
CA MET A 1 7.99 30.77 -9.38
C MET A 1 9.10 29.73 -9.24
N LYS A 2 10.04 29.91 -8.31
CA LYS A 2 11.13 28.96 -8.07
C LYS A 2 10.60 27.90 -7.10
N LEU A 3 10.12 26.77 -7.62
CA LEU A 3 9.88 25.60 -6.77
C LEU A 3 11.23 25.16 -6.19
N HIS A 4 11.31 25.00 -4.88
CA HIS A 4 12.50 24.46 -4.23
C HIS A 4 12.71 23.03 -4.73
N THR A 5 13.91 22.67 -5.16
CA THR A 5 14.21 21.39 -5.83
C THR A 5 13.80 20.16 -5.01
N GLY A 6 13.72 20.29 -3.67
CA GLY A 6 13.21 19.25 -2.77
C GLY A 6 11.69 19.04 -2.85
N GLU A 7 10.90 20.13 -2.85
CA GLU A 7 9.43 20.07 -2.95
C GLU A 7 8.96 19.48 -4.28
N LEU A 8 9.71 19.74 -5.36
CA LEU A 8 9.42 19.16 -6.67
C LEU A 8 9.61 17.64 -6.66
N LYS A 9 10.74 17.16 -6.11
CA LYS A 9 11.04 15.72 -6.00
C LYS A 9 10.01 14.98 -5.14
N GLU A 10 9.57 15.61 -4.05
CA GLU A 10 8.53 15.04 -3.19
C GLU A 10 7.20 14.91 -3.95
N LYS A 11 6.78 15.95 -4.69
CA LYS A 11 5.58 15.89 -5.53
C LYS A 11 5.66 14.82 -6.62
N GLU A 12 6.81 14.70 -7.29
CA GLU A 12 7.03 13.69 -8.33
C GLU A 12 6.99 12.27 -7.75
N LEU A 13 7.59 12.04 -6.58
CA LEU A 13 7.51 10.77 -5.87
C LEU A 13 6.07 10.44 -5.47
N LEU A 14 5.33 11.40 -4.91
CA LEU A 14 3.95 11.21 -4.50
C LEU A 14 3.02 10.94 -5.68
N ASP A 15 3.20 11.62 -6.82
CA ASP A 15 2.45 11.29 -8.05
C ASP A 15 2.76 9.87 -8.49
N SER A 16 4.05 9.49 -8.54
CA SER A 16 4.47 8.12 -8.89
C SER A 16 3.83 7.06 -7.99
N ILE A 17 3.81 7.28 -6.67
CA ILE A 17 3.15 6.41 -5.69
C ILE A 17 1.66 6.26 -6.01
N ARG A 18 0.96 7.38 -6.26
CA ARG A 18 -0.47 7.36 -6.59
C ARG A 18 -0.75 6.61 -7.89
N ARG A 19 0.12 6.75 -8.91
CA ARG A 19 -0.02 6.02 -10.19
C ARG A 19 0.22 4.53 -10.01
N MET A 20 1.23 4.14 -9.24
CA MET A 20 1.49 2.73 -8.91
C MET A 20 0.33 2.09 -8.17
N ALA A 21 -0.20 2.77 -7.15
CA ALA A 21 -1.38 2.30 -6.41
C ALA A 21 -2.62 2.17 -7.31
N ALA A 22 -2.87 3.16 -8.16
CA ALA A 22 -3.98 3.11 -9.11
C ALA A 22 -3.85 1.97 -10.13
N MET A 23 -2.62 1.64 -10.55
CA MET A 23 -2.37 0.51 -11.45
C MET A 23 -2.69 -0.83 -10.79
N ALA A 24 -2.34 -1.02 -9.52
CA ALA A 24 -2.59 -2.28 -8.81
C ALA A 24 -4.07 -2.64 -8.69
N GLU A 25 -4.92 -1.63 -8.67
CA GLU A 25 -6.35 -1.78 -8.45
C GLU A 25 -7.17 -1.21 -9.61
N TYR A 26 -6.59 -1.10 -10.81
CA TYR A 26 -7.23 -0.41 -11.95
C TYR A 26 -8.59 -1.01 -12.35
N ARG A 27 -8.79 -2.31 -12.10
CA ARG A 27 -10.04 -3.01 -12.41
C ARG A 27 -11.05 -3.05 -11.26
N ASP A 28 -10.72 -2.46 -10.11
CA ASP A 28 -11.63 -2.33 -8.97
C ASP A 28 -12.31 -0.94 -9.02
N PRO A 29 -13.64 -0.88 -9.24
CA PRO A 29 -14.39 0.37 -9.33
C PRO A 29 -14.32 1.25 -8.07
N ASP A 30 -14.19 0.63 -6.90
CA ASP A 30 -14.24 1.31 -5.60
C ASP A 30 -12.85 1.64 -5.03
N ALA A 31 -11.80 1.15 -5.69
CA ALA A 31 -10.44 1.22 -5.18
C ALA A 31 -9.93 2.65 -4.98
N ALA A 32 -10.29 3.60 -5.84
CA ALA A 32 -9.87 4.99 -5.68
C ALA A 32 -10.37 5.61 -4.37
N THR A 33 -11.65 5.38 -4.04
CA THR A 33 -12.23 5.88 -2.78
C THR A 33 -11.71 5.05 -1.59
N HIS A 34 -11.53 3.75 -1.74
CA HIS A 34 -10.93 2.89 -0.72
C HIS A 34 -9.52 3.37 -0.31
N ARG A 35 -8.61 3.56 -1.27
CA ARG A 35 -7.25 4.03 -1.01
C ARG A 35 -7.21 5.35 -0.26
N GLU A 36 -8.03 6.32 -0.65
CA GLU A 36 -8.05 7.63 0.02
C GLU A 36 -8.58 7.51 1.46
N ARG A 37 -9.56 6.63 1.71
CA ARG A 37 -10.02 6.34 3.07
C ARG A 37 -8.91 5.70 3.91
N VAL A 38 -8.20 4.69 3.38
CA VAL A 38 -7.08 4.04 4.07
C VAL A 38 -6.00 5.07 4.42
N ARG A 39 -5.58 5.89 3.45
CA ARG A 39 -4.62 6.98 3.68
C ARG A 39 -5.09 7.94 4.77
N SER A 40 -6.35 8.36 4.72
CA SER A 40 -6.92 9.31 5.69
C SER A 40 -6.97 8.73 7.10
N PHE A 41 -7.35 7.45 7.25
CA PHE A 41 -7.34 6.79 8.54
C PHE A 41 -5.93 6.57 9.08
N SER A 42 -4.98 6.14 8.25
CA SER A 42 -3.56 6.01 8.62
C SER A 42 -3.01 7.34 9.13
N PHE A 43 -3.32 8.45 8.45
CA PHE A 43 -2.94 9.80 8.89
C PHE A 43 -3.51 10.13 10.27
N LEU A 44 -4.82 9.96 10.46
CA LEU A 44 -5.49 10.32 11.72
C LEU A 44 -5.00 9.47 12.88
N ILE A 45 -4.85 8.16 12.68
CA ILE A 45 -4.36 7.23 13.72
C ILE A 45 -2.93 7.61 14.12
N ALA A 46 -2.02 7.81 13.15
CA ALA A 46 -0.65 8.20 13.42
C ALA A 46 -0.56 9.55 14.16
N ARG A 47 -1.41 10.52 13.80
CA ARG A 47 -1.52 11.80 14.51
C ARG A 47 -1.99 11.62 15.96
N CYS A 48 -3.03 10.81 16.17
CA CYS A 48 -3.56 10.55 17.51
C CYS A 48 -2.56 9.78 18.39
N MET A 49 -1.67 8.99 17.80
CA MET A 49 -0.56 8.32 18.49
C MET A 49 0.60 9.28 18.84
N GLY A 50 0.55 10.54 18.42
CA GLY A 50 1.55 11.55 18.76
C GLY A 50 2.81 11.53 17.89
N LEU A 51 2.78 10.89 16.72
CA LEU A 51 3.90 10.89 15.78
C LEU A 51 4.17 12.29 15.23
N ALA A 52 5.43 12.55 14.83
CA ALA A 52 5.80 13.81 14.21
C ALA A 52 5.15 13.97 12.83
N SER A 53 4.86 15.21 12.41
CA SER A 53 4.18 15.46 11.12
C SER A 53 4.84 14.79 9.92
N PRO A 54 6.19 14.74 9.78
CA PRO A 54 6.82 14.01 8.68
C PRO A 54 6.56 12.49 8.71
N GLU A 55 6.56 11.87 9.89
CA GLU A 55 6.31 10.43 10.04
C GLU A 55 4.86 10.07 9.71
N VAL A 56 3.92 10.93 10.11
CA VAL A 56 2.50 10.81 9.77
C VAL A 56 2.31 10.82 8.25
N GLU A 57 2.93 11.77 7.54
CA GLU A 57 2.85 11.85 6.09
C GLU A 57 3.50 10.64 5.40
N ILE A 58 4.64 10.16 5.92
CA ILE A 58 5.29 8.94 5.43
C ILE A 58 4.32 7.75 5.53
N LEU A 59 3.73 7.51 6.70
CA LEU A 59 2.80 6.38 6.91
C LEU A 59 1.54 6.50 6.05
N ALA A 60 0.94 7.69 5.99
CA ALA A 60 -0.26 7.94 5.20
C ALA A 60 0.00 7.66 3.71
N ASN A 61 1.09 8.19 3.14
CA ASN A 61 1.41 7.99 1.74
C ASN A 61 1.91 6.57 1.43
N ALA A 62 2.63 5.93 2.35
CA ALA A 62 3.06 4.53 2.20
C ALA A 62 1.86 3.55 2.17
N SER A 63 0.82 3.82 2.96
CA SER A 63 -0.39 2.97 3.03
C SER A 63 -1.16 2.86 1.71
N LEU A 64 -0.95 3.79 0.77
CA LEU A 64 -1.53 3.72 -0.58
C LEU A 64 -1.06 2.47 -1.36
N LEU A 65 0.09 1.90 -1.00
CA LEU A 65 0.70 0.76 -1.69
C LEU A 65 0.51 -0.57 -0.95
N HIS A 66 -0.33 -0.64 0.08
CA HIS A 66 -0.53 -1.89 0.84
C HIS A 66 -0.90 -3.08 -0.07
N ASP A 67 -1.71 -2.82 -1.10
CA ASP A 67 -2.21 -3.80 -2.05
C ASP A 67 -1.43 -3.86 -3.39
N ILE A 68 -0.27 -3.21 -3.49
CA ILE A 68 0.51 -3.13 -4.75
C ILE A 68 0.83 -4.51 -5.34
N GLY A 69 0.97 -5.54 -4.49
CA GLY A 69 1.30 -6.89 -4.94
C GLY A 69 0.16 -7.65 -5.61
N LYS A 70 -1.08 -7.13 -5.61
CA LYS A 70 -2.19 -7.72 -6.38
C LYS A 70 -1.89 -7.81 -7.88
N VAL A 71 -0.99 -6.95 -8.38
CA VAL A 71 -0.47 -7.00 -9.77
C VAL A 71 0.18 -8.32 -10.15
N GLY A 72 0.71 -9.07 -9.16
CA GLY A 72 1.35 -10.36 -9.38
C GLY A 72 0.43 -11.56 -9.21
N LEU A 73 -0.86 -11.35 -8.93
CA LEU A 73 -1.82 -12.43 -8.77
C LEU A 73 -2.46 -12.85 -10.11
N PRO A 74 -2.85 -14.14 -10.26
CA PRO A 74 -3.67 -14.55 -11.40
C PRO A 74 -5.00 -13.80 -11.43
N GLU A 75 -5.45 -13.35 -12.61
CA GLU A 75 -6.72 -12.63 -12.76
C GLU A 75 -7.92 -13.40 -12.21
N ALA A 76 -7.93 -14.73 -12.41
CA ALA A 76 -8.97 -15.62 -11.92
C ALA A 76 -9.09 -15.66 -10.38
N VAL A 77 -8.07 -15.19 -9.65
CA VAL A 77 -8.06 -15.05 -8.19
C VAL A 77 -8.39 -13.63 -7.80
N ASN A 78 -7.72 -12.64 -8.41
CA ASN A 78 -7.85 -11.23 -8.03
C ASN A 78 -9.24 -10.65 -8.33
N PHE A 79 -9.90 -11.15 -9.39
CA PHE A 79 -11.18 -10.64 -9.88
C PHE A 79 -12.29 -11.69 -9.85
N LYS A 80 -12.14 -12.73 -9.03
CA LYS A 80 -13.15 -13.78 -8.92
C LYS A 80 -14.45 -13.19 -8.37
N SER A 81 -15.56 -13.50 -9.04
CA SER A 81 -16.89 -13.24 -8.51
C SER A 81 -17.32 -14.41 -7.61
N GLY A 82 -17.57 -14.15 -6.33
CA GLY A 82 -17.92 -15.16 -5.34
C GLY A 82 -16.72 -15.64 -4.51
N ASP A 83 -16.95 -16.67 -3.69
CA ASP A 83 -15.96 -17.08 -2.68
C ASP A 83 -14.70 -17.69 -3.31
N LEU A 84 -13.56 -17.36 -2.70
CA LEU A 84 -12.30 -18.02 -2.97
C LEU A 84 -12.29 -19.41 -2.31
N SER A 85 -11.90 -20.43 -3.07
CA SER A 85 -11.58 -21.74 -2.52
C SER A 85 -10.36 -21.64 -1.60
N PRO A 86 -10.10 -22.64 -0.74
CA PRO A 86 -8.91 -22.63 0.12
C PRO A 86 -7.60 -22.44 -0.65
N TYR A 87 -7.46 -23.05 -1.83
CA TYR A 87 -6.28 -22.89 -2.68
C TYR A 87 -6.17 -21.47 -3.26
N GLU A 88 -7.28 -20.88 -3.70
CA GLU A 88 -7.29 -19.50 -4.19
C GLU A 88 -7.03 -18.49 -3.07
N TRP A 89 -7.45 -18.80 -1.85
CA TRP A 89 -7.12 -18.00 -0.67
C TRP A 89 -5.61 -18.02 -0.39
N GLU A 90 -4.96 -19.18 -0.45
CA GLU A 90 -3.49 -19.26 -0.36
C GLU A 90 -2.79 -18.44 -1.44
N MET A 91 -3.34 -18.39 -2.65
CA MET A 91 -2.80 -17.52 -3.71
C MET A 91 -3.04 -16.04 -3.41
N MET A 92 -4.24 -15.66 -2.98
CA MET A 92 -4.59 -14.28 -2.66
C MET A 92 -3.66 -13.71 -1.60
N LYS A 93 -3.36 -14.48 -0.54
CA LYS A 93 -2.46 -14.08 0.53
C LYS A 93 -1.07 -13.65 0.03
N ARG A 94 -0.59 -14.18 -1.09
CA ARG A 94 0.74 -13.86 -1.62
C ARG A 94 0.91 -12.40 -2.04
N HIS A 95 -0.16 -11.62 -2.22
CA HIS A 95 -0.05 -10.21 -2.61
C HIS A 95 0.82 -9.40 -1.64
N THR A 96 0.84 -9.75 -0.36
CA THR A 96 1.68 -9.09 0.66
C THR A 96 3.16 -9.28 0.38
N THR A 97 3.60 -10.53 0.18
CA THR A 97 5.00 -10.88 -0.12
C THR A 97 5.44 -10.38 -1.49
N ILE A 98 4.54 -10.39 -2.49
CA ILE A 98 4.79 -9.82 -3.81
C ILE A 98 4.97 -8.31 -3.69
N GLY A 99 4.09 -7.63 -2.95
CA GLY A 99 4.15 -6.19 -2.75
C GLY A 99 5.42 -5.76 -2.05
N ALA A 100 5.80 -6.45 -0.97
CA ALA A 100 7.07 -6.25 -0.30
C ALA A 100 8.26 -6.43 -1.25
N SER A 101 8.25 -7.51 -2.05
CA SER A 101 9.30 -7.78 -3.03
C SER A 101 9.40 -6.71 -4.12
N ILE A 102 8.29 -6.10 -4.55
CA ILE A 102 8.27 -5.01 -5.53
C ILE A 102 8.93 -3.75 -4.96
N LEU A 103 8.71 -3.47 -3.67
CA LEU A 103 9.15 -2.23 -3.01
C LEU A 103 10.57 -2.34 -2.42
N LYS A 104 11.07 -3.56 -2.27
CA LYS A 104 12.34 -3.89 -1.62
C LYS A 104 13.54 -3.14 -2.19
N GLY A 105 14.40 -2.66 -1.28
CA GLY A 105 15.70 -2.06 -1.62
C GLY A 105 15.64 -0.61 -2.07
N SER A 106 14.47 0.03 -1.97
CA SER A 106 14.33 1.45 -2.28
C SER A 106 15.08 2.33 -1.28
N PRO A 107 15.76 3.41 -1.73
CA PRO A 107 16.34 4.42 -0.84
C PRO A 107 15.29 5.42 -0.31
N SER A 108 14.05 5.38 -0.82
CA SER A 108 12.97 6.25 -0.37
C SER A 108 12.38 5.76 0.94
N VAL A 109 12.40 6.61 1.97
CA VAL A 109 11.80 6.32 3.29
C VAL A 109 10.31 5.96 3.20
N VAL A 110 9.57 6.57 2.26
CA VAL A 110 8.16 6.26 2.02
C VAL A 110 8.00 4.86 1.44
N LEU A 111 8.87 4.46 0.51
CA LEU A 111 8.81 3.14 -0.10
C LEU A 111 9.32 2.04 0.84
N GLN A 112 10.26 2.34 1.74
CA GLN A 112 10.67 1.44 2.83
C GLN A 112 9.52 1.20 3.81
N ALA A 113 8.80 2.26 4.20
CA ALA A 113 7.60 2.11 5.02
C ALA A 113 6.51 1.31 4.27
N ALA A 114 6.34 1.56 2.97
CA ALA A 114 5.38 0.84 2.14
C ALA A 114 5.72 -0.65 1.99
N GLU A 115 7.01 -1.01 1.92
CA GLU A 115 7.47 -2.41 1.91
C GLU A 115 6.99 -3.15 3.17
N ILE A 116 7.17 -2.53 4.34
CA ILE A 116 6.73 -3.09 5.62
C ILE A 116 5.21 -3.22 5.64
N ILE A 117 4.49 -2.15 5.29
CA ILE A 117 3.02 -2.16 5.28
C ILE A 117 2.48 -3.22 4.32
N ALA A 118 2.99 -3.30 3.10
CA ALA A 118 2.57 -4.31 2.14
C ALA A 118 2.76 -5.73 2.69
N LEU A 119 3.89 -5.99 3.36
CA LEU A 119 4.18 -7.30 3.94
C LEU A 119 3.30 -7.66 5.14
N THR A 120 2.91 -6.69 5.98
CA THR A 120 2.37 -6.99 7.32
C THR A 120 0.96 -6.47 7.56
N HIS A 121 0.30 -5.83 6.61
CA HIS A 121 -1.02 -5.21 6.85
C HIS A 121 -2.15 -6.22 7.14
N HIS A 122 -1.91 -7.50 6.90
CA HIS A 122 -2.80 -8.60 7.26
C HIS A 122 -2.36 -9.40 8.49
N GLU A 123 -1.27 -8.99 9.14
CA GLU A 123 -0.87 -9.54 10.42
C GLU A 123 -1.91 -9.23 11.51
N ARG A 124 -1.97 -10.12 12.50
CA ARG A 124 -2.88 -9.98 13.64
C ARG A 124 -2.07 -9.99 14.92
N TRP A 125 -2.49 -9.18 15.89
CA TRP A 125 -1.77 -9.03 17.16
C TRP A 125 -1.59 -10.35 17.93
N ASP A 126 -2.52 -11.28 17.76
CA ASP A 126 -2.49 -12.62 18.37
C ASP A 126 -1.60 -13.63 17.60
N GLY A 127 -0.96 -13.22 16.51
CA GLY A 127 -0.12 -14.07 15.66
C GLY A 127 -0.89 -14.99 14.72
N SER A 128 -2.22 -14.86 14.63
CA SER A 128 -3.06 -15.64 13.70
C SER A 128 -3.16 -15.04 12.29
N GLY A 129 -2.41 -13.95 12.05
CA GLY A 129 -2.31 -13.31 10.75
C GLY A 129 -1.50 -14.14 9.76
N TYR A 130 -1.10 -13.49 8.68
CA TYR A 130 -0.25 -14.08 7.68
C TYR A 130 0.75 -13.02 7.19
N PRO A 131 1.83 -13.42 6.48
CA PRO A 131 2.38 -12.53 5.47
C PRO A 131 1.24 -12.08 4.58
#